data_AF-A0A1E5BGM2-F1
#
_entry.id   AF-A0A1E5BGM2-F1
#
_cell.length_a   1.000
_cell.length_b   1.000
_cell.length_c   1.000
_cell.angle_alpha   90.00
_cell.angle_beta   90.00
_cell.angle_gamma   90.00
#
_symmetry.space_group_name_H-M   'P 1'
#
loop_
_entity.id
_entity.type
_entity.pdbx_description
1 polymer ?
#
loop_
_entity_poly.entity_id
_entity_poly.type
_entity_poly.pdbx_seq_one_letter_code
_entity_poly.pdbx_strand_id
1 'polypeptide(L)'
;MFYTFESALYFVLKCLFVLIVIAALFTNPLAGLFLIIASIIFYYKLSYHTHKYNFFKNNAMKSTNSSLPSTVNRIASTSTDGSEYKIVISGSKKIEGMLTKKGATGKGLHEKVSSIESYTPASLVKDIRSVATIRNKLVHEEDFSLSDTELIRFKTDIEYICGEIDSINDKESYHFQVLSCCSCQNTGVPLIVSKSTAPLKAICENCGTTIKSLS
;
A
#
# COMPACT_ATOMS: atom_id res chain seq x y z
N MET A 1 21.53 17.52 -12.78
CA MET A 1 22.34 18.70 -12.40
C MET A 1 21.57 19.75 -11.59
N PHE A 2 20.23 19.75 -11.55
CA PHE A 2 19.44 20.72 -10.77
C PHE A 2 19.27 20.34 -9.28
N TYR A 3 19.22 19.05 -8.95
CA TYR A 3 19.03 18.56 -7.57
C TYR A 3 20.17 18.94 -6.61
N THR A 4 21.39 19.03 -7.13
CA THR A 4 22.58 19.43 -6.37
C THR A 4 22.56 20.92 -6.01
N PHE A 5 21.96 21.76 -6.85
CA PHE A 5 21.88 23.21 -6.62
C PHE A 5 20.86 23.55 -5.54
N GLU A 6 19.70 22.91 -5.55
CA GLU A 6 18.63 23.15 -4.56
C GLU A 6 19.07 22.71 -3.15
N SER A 7 19.77 21.58 -3.07
CA SER A 7 20.36 21.09 -1.80
C SER A 7 21.45 22.02 -1.27
N ALA A 8 22.30 22.54 -2.16
CA ALA A 8 23.35 23.48 -1.80
C ALA A 8 22.78 24.84 -1.34
N LEU A 9 21.76 25.35 -2.03
CA LEU A 9 21.08 26.60 -1.66
C LEU A 9 20.43 26.50 -0.27
N TYR A 10 19.76 25.37 -0.01
CA TYR A 10 19.14 25.11 1.29
C TYR A 10 20.18 25.00 2.41
N PHE A 11 21.33 24.38 2.14
CA PHE A 11 22.45 24.32 3.08
C PHE A 11 23.01 25.71 3.40
N VAL A 12 23.24 26.55 2.39
CA VAL A 12 23.72 27.93 2.57
C VAL A 12 22.71 28.76 3.36
N LEU A 13 21.41 28.64 3.07
CA LEU A 13 20.36 29.37 3.78
C LEU A 13 20.28 28.98 5.26
N LYS A 14 20.47 27.68 5.59
CA LYS A 14 20.59 27.21 6.98
C LYS A 14 21.79 27.81 7.70
N CYS A 15 22.95 27.84 7.04
CA CYS A 15 24.15 28.44 7.63
C CYS A 15 23.95 29.94 7.92
N LEU A 16 23.33 30.69 7.00
CA LEU A 16 23.03 32.10 7.20
C LEU A 16 22.07 32.33 8.37
N PHE A 17 21.01 31.52 8.48
CA PHE A 17 20.06 31.61 9.59
C PHE A 17 20.74 31.35 10.95
N VAL A 18 21.62 30.35 11.03
CA VAL A 18 22.39 30.06 12.25
C VAL A 18 23.31 31.24 12.60
N LEU A 19 24.00 31.83 11.62
CA LEU A 19 24.85 33.01 11.85
C LEU A 19 24.05 34.21 12.35
N ILE A 20 22.85 34.45 11.81
CA ILE A 20 21.94 35.52 12.26
C ILE A 20 21.51 35.30 13.71
N VAL A 21 21.16 34.07 14.10
CA VAL A 21 20.77 33.74 15.49
C VAL A 21 21.95 33.93 16.44
N ILE A 22 23.16 33.54 16.05
CA ILE A 22 24.38 33.75 16.84
C ILE A 22 24.67 35.25 17.01
N ALA A 23 24.63 36.03 15.92
CA ALA A 23 24.82 37.47 15.98
C ALA A 23 23.75 38.19 16.84
N ALA A 24 22.50 37.71 16.78
CA ALA A 24 21.41 38.22 17.62
C ALA A 24 21.64 37.92 19.12
N LEU A 25 22.20 36.75 19.46
CA LEU A 25 22.57 36.40 20.84
C LEU A 25 23.67 37.30 21.41
N PHE A 26 24.66 37.67 20.59
CA PHE A 26 25.76 38.56 21.01
C PHE A 26 25.33 40.03 21.16
N THR A 27 24.34 40.47 20.37
CA THR A 27 23.85 41.86 20.43
C THR A 27 22.76 42.04 21.48
N ASN A 28 21.81 41.10 21.59
CA ASN A 28 20.72 41.12 22.56
C ASN A 28 20.31 39.69 22.95
N PRO A 29 20.72 39.18 24.13
CA PRO A 29 20.51 37.78 24.49
C PRO A 29 19.03 37.36 24.54
N LEU A 30 18.13 38.27 24.92
CA LEU A 30 16.69 38.04 24.93
C LEU A 30 16.08 37.89 23.52
N ALA A 31 16.55 38.69 22.56
CA ALA A 31 16.07 38.63 21.18
C ALA A 31 16.54 37.33 20.49
N GLY A 32 17.78 36.90 20.75
CA GLY A 32 18.29 35.62 20.29
C GLY A 32 17.47 34.43 20.82
N LEU A 33 17.10 34.46 22.11
CA LEU A 33 16.27 33.42 22.73
C LEU A 33 14.87 33.35 22.11
N PHE A 34 14.25 34.51 21.83
CA PHE A 34 12.95 34.59 21.16
C PHE A 34 12.98 33.99 19.75
N LEU A 35 14.03 34.25 18.97
CA LEU A 35 14.18 33.69 17.62
C LEU A 35 14.33 32.16 17.63
N ILE A 36 15.04 31.62 18.62
CA ILE A 36 15.17 30.16 18.81
C ILE A 36 13.81 29.55 19.13
N ILE A 37 13.09 30.10 20.10
CA ILE A 37 11.76 29.60 20.50
C ILE A 37 10.78 29.70 19.33
N ALA A 38 10.75 30.82 18.61
CA ALA A 38 9.90 31.00 17.44
C ALA A 38 10.23 30.01 16.31
N SER A 39 11.52 29.75 16.07
CA SER A 39 11.98 28.75 15.08
C SER A 39 11.56 27.34 15.47
N ILE A 40 11.65 26.99 16.76
CA ILE A 40 11.20 25.70 17.29
C ILE A 40 9.68 25.56 17.16
N ILE A 41 8.90 26.57 17.54
CA ILE A 41 7.43 26.57 17.39
C ILE A 41 7.03 26.45 15.92
N PHE A 42 7.67 27.21 15.03
CA PHE A 42 7.43 27.14 13.60
C PHE A 42 7.83 25.77 13.03
N TYR A 43 8.97 25.21 13.45
CA TYR A 43 9.40 23.86 13.09
C TYR A 43 8.40 22.81 13.57
N TYR A 44 7.85 22.93 14.77
CA TYR A 44 6.82 22.03 15.27
C TYR A 44 5.50 22.21 14.51
N LYS A 45 5.12 23.42 14.12
CA LYS A 45 3.93 23.68 13.30
C LYS A 45 4.10 23.11 11.88
N LEU A 46 5.28 23.30 11.28
CA LEU A 46 5.65 22.75 9.98
C LEU A 46 5.80 21.22 10.03
N SER A 47 6.37 20.69 11.12
CA SER A 47 6.45 19.25 11.39
C SER A 47 5.08 18.67 11.65
N TYR A 48 4.17 19.35 12.36
CA TYR A 48 2.81 18.86 12.59
C TYR A 48 2.00 18.76 11.29
N HIS A 49 2.13 19.76 10.41
CA HIS A 49 1.56 19.70 9.06
C HIS A 49 2.18 18.58 8.19
N THR A 50 3.46 18.26 8.35
CA THR A 50 4.15 17.22 7.56
C THR A 50 4.08 15.81 8.17
N HIS A 51 3.96 15.67 9.49
CA HIS A 51 3.88 14.38 10.20
C HIS A 51 2.51 13.71 10.05
N LYS A 52 1.46 14.46 9.69
CA LYS A 52 0.19 13.89 9.24
C LYS A 52 0.33 13.14 7.89
N TYR A 53 1.42 13.36 7.15
CA TYR A 53 1.64 12.81 5.81
C TYR A 53 3.07 12.34 5.53
N ASN A 54 3.63 11.51 6.43
CA ASN A 54 4.72 10.59 6.08
C ASN A 54 4.21 9.26 5.49
N PHE A 55 2.99 9.26 4.97
CA PHE A 55 2.38 8.08 4.35
C PHE A 55 3.16 7.59 3.13
N PHE A 56 3.66 8.51 2.30
CA PHE A 56 4.34 8.18 1.03
C PHE A 56 5.88 8.13 1.12
N LYS A 57 6.48 8.30 2.31
CA LYS A 57 7.95 8.46 2.43
C LYS A 57 8.75 7.21 2.05
N ASN A 58 8.13 6.02 2.02
CA ASN A 58 8.86 4.77 1.84
C ASN A 58 9.03 4.30 0.38
N ASN A 59 8.29 4.85 -0.59
CA ASN A 59 8.37 4.40 -1.99
C ASN A 59 9.23 5.32 -2.88
N ALA A 60 9.64 6.50 -2.37
CA ALA A 60 10.47 7.46 -3.11
C ALA A 60 11.90 6.97 -3.40
N MET A 61 12.36 5.90 -2.76
CA MET A 61 13.72 5.35 -2.95
C MET A 61 13.78 4.16 -3.92
N LYS A 62 12.65 3.72 -4.49
CA LYS A 62 12.60 2.59 -5.45
C LYS A 62 12.32 3.01 -6.90
N SER A 63 12.05 4.28 -7.18
CA SER A 63 11.82 4.79 -8.53
C SER A 63 12.91 5.76 -8.97
N THR A 64 14.06 5.21 -9.36
CA THR A 64 14.95 5.87 -10.32
C THR A 64 14.94 5.04 -11.58
N ASN A 65 14.02 5.37 -12.50
CA ASN A 65 14.20 5.43 -13.95
C ASN A 65 12.83 5.45 -14.65
N SER A 66 12.16 6.59 -14.66
CA SER A 66 11.19 6.92 -15.72
C SER A 66 10.97 8.42 -15.76
N SER A 67 11.48 9.05 -16.81
CA SER A 67 11.26 10.44 -17.19
C SER A 67 9.78 10.74 -17.38
N LEU A 68 9.26 11.72 -16.63
CA LEU A 68 7.90 12.25 -16.73
C LEU A 68 7.80 13.23 -17.91
N PRO A 69 6.77 13.17 -18.77
CA PRO A 69 6.52 14.22 -19.76
C PRO A 69 5.86 15.44 -19.12
N SER A 70 6.39 16.61 -19.43
CA SER A 70 5.92 17.92 -19.02
C SER A 70 4.66 18.33 -19.79
N THR A 71 3.46 17.97 -19.31
CA THR A 71 2.21 18.62 -19.76
C THR A 71 1.13 18.63 -18.68
N VAL A 72 1.27 19.45 -17.64
CA VAL A 72 0.11 19.87 -16.85
C VAL A 72 0.24 21.37 -16.59
N ASN A 73 -0.39 22.14 -17.47
CA ASN A 73 -0.76 23.51 -17.16
C ASN A 73 -2.21 23.70 -17.61
N ARG A 74 -3.03 24.22 -16.69
CA ARG A 74 -4.51 24.32 -16.68
C ARG A 74 -5.24 23.06 -16.24
N ILE A 75 -5.66 23.04 -14.99
CA ILE A 75 -7.06 23.32 -14.59
C ILE A 75 -7.01 23.74 -13.12
N ALA A 76 -7.27 25.02 -12.88
CA ALA A 76 -7.62 25.53 -11.57
C ALA A 76 -9.11 25.27 -11.34
N SER A 77 -9.41 24.71 -10.16
CA SER A 77 -10.60 25.01 -9.35
C SER A 77 -11.97 24.86 -10.00
N THR A 78 -12.54 23.65 -9.99
CA THR A 78 -14.00 23.43 -9.89
C THR A 78 -14.31 22.10 -9.18
N SER A 79 -14.94 22.17 -8.00
CA SER A 79 -15.66 21.09 -7.30
C SER A 79 -14.97 19.70 -7.25
N THR A 80 -13.91 19.59 -6.45
CA THR A 80 -13.07 18.38 -6.31
C THR A 80 -13.72 17.24 -5.52
N ASP A 81 -14.64 17.53 -4.60
CA ASP A 81 -15.18 16.55 -3.63
C ASP A 81 -15.81 15.31 -4.31
N GLY A 82 -16.71 15.52 -5.27
CA GLY A 82 -17.33 14.42 -6.01
C GLY A 82 -16.35 13.62 -6.89
N SER A 83 -15.26 14.26 -7.35
CA SER A 83 -14.25 13.61 -8.19
C SER A 83 -13.24 12.81 -7.37
N GLU A 84 -12.76 13.38 -6.27
CA GLU A 84 -11.79 12.78 -5.34
C GLU A 84 -12.42 11.54 -4.68
N TYR A 85 -13.59 11.73 -4.06
CA TYR A 85 -14.32 10.64 -3.42
C TYR A 85 -14.55 9.48 -4.37
N LYS A 86 -15.00 9.77 -5.60
CA LYS A 86 -15.21 8.76 -6.63
C LYS A 86 -13.92 8.03 -6.99
N ILE A 87 -12.80 8.75 -7.16
CA ILE A 87 -11.49 8.15 -7.48
C ILE A 87 -11.04 7.22 -6.36
N VAL A 88 -11.05 7.69 -5.11
CA VAL A 88 -10.55 6.91 -3.97
C VAL A 88 -11.41 5.69 -3.73
N ILE A 89 -12.74 5.84 -3.73
CA ILE A 89 -13.66 4.72 -3.51
C ILE A 89 -13.61 3.71 -4.68
N SER A 90 -13.58 4.17 -5.92
CA SER A 90 -13.52 3.25 -7.08
C SER A 90 -12.20 2.49 -7.16
N GLY A 91 -11.06 3.17 -6.92
CA GLY A 91 -9.75 2.55 -6.85
C GLY A 91 -9.65 1.52 -5.72
N SER A 92 -10.15 1.86 -4.53
CA SER A 92 -10.17 0.94 -3.39
C SER A 92 -11.05 -0.30 -3.66
N LYS A 93 -12.24 -0.10 -4.24
CA LYS A 93 -13.12 -1.22 -4.63
C LYS A 93 -12.49 -2.14 -5.67
N LYS A 94 -11.71 -1.58 -6.61
CA LYS A 94 -10.97 -2.37 -7.60
C LYS A 94 -10.00 -3.34 -6.91
N ILE A 95 -9.19 -2.83 -5.98
CA ILE A 95 -8.27 -3.66 -5.18
C ILE A 95 -9.03 -4.72 -4.38
N GLU A 96 -10.11 -4.34 -3.69
CA GLU A 96 -10.93 -5.29 -2.93
C GLU A 96 -11.47 -6.43 -3.81
N GLY A 97 -11.91 -6.11 -5.03
CA GLY A 97 -12.37 -7.10 -6.01
C GLY A 97 -11.25 -8.04 -6.44
N MET A 98 -10.05 -7.53 -6.72
CA MET A 98 -8.90 -8.34 -7.10
C MET A 98 -8.44 -9.25 -5.96
N LEU A 99 -8.35 -8.74 -4.73
CA LEU A 99 -8.04 -9.55 -3.56
C LEU A 99 -9.07 -10.67 -3.34
N THR A 100 -10.36 -10.37 -3.55
CA THR A 100 -11.43 -11.38 -3.44
C THR A 100 -11.24 -12.50 -4.47
N LYS A 101 -10.84 -12.17 -5.70
CA LYS A 101 -10.49 -13.18 -6.71
C LYS A 101 -9.30 -14.05 -6.31
N LYS A 102 -8.35 -13.49 -5.54
CA LYS A 102 -7.22 -14.22 -4.94
C LYS A 102 -7.58 -15.01 -3.68
N GLY A 103 -8.87 -15.13 -3.35
CA GLY A 103 -9.35 -15.90 -2.21
C GLY A 103 -9.34 -15.15 -0.87
N ALA A 104 -9.22 -13.82 -0.90
CA ALA A 104 -9.32 -13.00 0.30
C ALA A 104 -10.75 -12.93 0.86
N THR A 105 -10.84 -12.87 2.18
CA THR A 105 -12.10 -12.84 2.93
C THR A 105 -12.12 -11.64 3.89
N GLY A 106 -13.28 -11.06 4.11
CA GLY A 106 -13.45 -9.90 4.99
C GLY A 106 -14.36 -8.82 4.39
N LYS A 107 -14.85 -7.91 5.23
CA LYS A 107 -15.78 -6.85 4.86
C LYS A 107 -15.11 -5.66 4.18
N GLY A 108 -13.87 -5.35 4.57
CA GLY A 108 -13.12 -4.21 4.06
C GLY A 108 -11.69 -4.55 3.66
N LEU A 109 -11.02 -3.61 3.02
CA LEU A 109 -9.68 -3.79 2.48
C LEU A 109 -8.64 -4.25 3.51
N HIS A 110 -8.69 -3.72 4.74
CA HIS A 110 -7.82 -4.14 5.85
C HIS A 110 -8.00 -5.61 6.24
N GLU A 111 -9.25 -6.08 6.30
CA GLU A 111 -9.56 -7.47 6.64
C GLU A 111 -9.15 -8.41 5.51
N LYS A 112 -9.48 -8.04 4.26
CA LYS A 112 -9.16 -8.82 3.07
C LYS A 112 -7.66 -9.05 2.92
N VAL A 113 -6.85 -7.99 3.03
CA VAL A 113 -5.39 -8.15 2.91
C VAL A 113 -4.82 -8.99 4.05
N SER A 114 -5.34 -8.85 5.28
CA SER A 114 -4.88 -9.65 6.41
C SER A 114 -5.21 -11.14 6.25
N SER A 115 -6.33 -11.47 5.58
CA SER A 115 -6.71 -12.86 5.31
C SER A 115 -5.79 -13.61 4.34
N ILE A 116 -4.99 -12.88 3.55
CA ILE A 116 -4.07 -13.43 2.54
C ILE A 116 -2.61 -13.04 2.80
N GLU A 117 -2.32 -12.42 3.94
CA GLU A 117 -1.01 -11.90 4.31
C GLU A 117 0.07 -13.00 4.33
N SER A 118 -0.32 -14.26 4.58
CA SER A 118 0.61 -15.40 4.63
C SER A 118 1.29 -15.73 3.29
N TYR A 119 0.66 -15.38 2.17
CA TYR A 119 1.19 -15.64 0.82
C TYR A 119 1.27 -14.38 -0.05
N THR A 120 1.16 -13.20 0.57
CA THR A 120 1.27 -11.90 -0.08
C THR A 120 2.57 -11.21 0.35
N PRO A 121 3.33 -10.57 -0.57
CA PRO A 121 4.54 -9.84 -0.20
C PRO A 121 4.27 -8.76 0.85
N ALA A 122 5.08 -8.70 1.91
CA ALA A 122 4.89 -7.76 3.02
C ALA A 122 4.87 -6.28 2.58
N SER A 123 5.62 -5.92 1.52
CA SER A 123 5.58 -4.58 0.92
C SER A 123 4.21 -4.26 0.36
N LEU A 124 3.63 -5.18 -0.41
CA LEU A 124 2.32 -5.02 -1.01
C LEU A 124 1.22 -4.95 0.05
N VAL A 125 1.32 -5.76 1.11
CA VAL A 125 0.40 -5.68 2.25
C VAL A 125 0.40 -4.28 2.88
N LYS A 126 1.59 -3.69 3.06
CA LYS A 126 1.74 -2.34 3.59
C LYS A 126 1.10 -1.29 2.68
N ASP A 127 1.34 -1.37 1.37
CA ASP A 127 0.77 -0.44 0.40
C ASP A 127 -0.76 -0.52 0.37
N ILE A 128 -1.33 -1.73 0.44
CA ILE A 128 -2.79 -1.94 0.52
C ILE A 128 -3.37 -1.38 1.83
N ARG A 129 -2.70 -1.59 2.98
CA ARG A 129 -3.11 -1.01 4.28
C ARG A 129 -3.05 0.52 4.25
N SER A 130 -2.08 1.06 3.54
CA SER A 130 -2.00 2.47 3.21
C SER A 130 -3.30 2.93 2.53
N VAL A 131 -3.66 2.33 1.38
CA VAL A 131 -4.89 2.68 0.64
C VAL A 131 -6.15 2.52 1.49
N ALA A 132 -6.21 1.53 2.38
CA ALA A 132 -7.32 1.34 3.30
C ALA A 132 -7.44 2.51 4.30
N THR A 133 -6.31 3.01 4.80
CA THR A 133 -6.24 4.16 5.72
C THR A 133 -6.72 5.44 5.03
N ILE A 134 -6.07 5.79 3.90
CA ILE A 134 -6.70 6.35 2.70
C ILE A 134 -8.22 6.61 2.73
N ARG A 135 -8.89 5.58 2.22
CA ARG A 135 -10.33 5.47 2.05
C ARG A 135 -11.09 5.64 3.36
N ASN A 136 -10.58 5.15 4.49
CA ASN A 136 -11.28 5.26 5.77
C ASN A 136 -11.32 6.71 6.26
N LYS A 137 -10.21 7.44 6.14
CA LYS A 137 -10.19 8.86 6.50
C LYS A 137 -11.14 9.65 5.63
N LEU A 138 -11.09 9.46 4.31
CA LEU A 138 -11.98 10.16 3.38
C LEU A 138 -13.48 9.91 3.64
N VAL A 139 -13.84 8.74 4.17
CA VAL A 139 -15.25 8.39 4.45
C VAL A 139 -15.71 8.86 5.83
N HIS A 140 -14.80 8.99 6.80
CA HIS A 140 -15.17 9.19 8.21
C HIS A 140 -14.71 10.53 8.79
N GLU A 141 -13.74 11.20 8.20
CA GLU A 141 -13.26 12.51 8.63
C GLU A 141 -13.84 13.58 7.69
N GLU A 142 -14.74 14.44 8.19
CA GLU A 142 -15.43 15.46 7.40
C GLU A 142 -14.48 16.49 6.75
N ASP A 143 -13.34 16.76 7.40
CA ASP A 143 -12.33 17.73 6.93
C ASP A 143 -11.14 17.07 6.20
N PHE A 144 -11.24 15.78 5.84
CA PHE A 144 -10.17 15.09 5.13
C PHE A 144 -10.35 15.24 3.61
N SER A 145 -9.36 15.86 2.97
CA SER A 145 -9.22 15.89 1.51
C SER A 145 -7.76 15.67 1.11
N LEU A 146 -7.56 15.17 -0.10
CA LEU A 146 -6.27 14.97 -0.73
C LEU A 146 -5.97 16.17 -1.63
N SER A 147 -4.75 16.67 -1.55
CA SER A 147 -4.24 17.60 -2.58
C SER A 147 -4.16 16.91 -3.94
N ASP A 148 -4.16 17.68 -5.03
CA ASP A 148 -4.04 17.15 -6.39
C ASP A 148 -2.83 16.22 -6.56
N THR A 149 -1.71 16.56 -5.91
CA THR A 149 -0.48 15.73 -5.94
C THR A 149 -0.68 14.41 -5.21
N GLU A 150 -1.35 14.42 -4.06
CA GLU A 150 -1.67 13.20 -3.31
C GLU A 150 -2.68 12.33 -4.06
N LEU A 151 -3.66 12.94 -4.74
CA LEU A 151 -4.63 12.23 -5.55
C LEU A 151 -3.98 11.57 -6.77
N ILE A 152 -3.02 12.24 -7.42
CA ILE A 152 -2.22 11.65 -8.51
C ILE A 152 -1.40 10.46 -7.99
N ARG A 153 -0.70 10.63 -6.85
CA ARG A 153 0.06 9.54 -6.22
C ARG A 153 -0.83 8.37 -5.86
N PHE A 154 -2.01 8.63 -5.30
CA PHE A 154 -2.98 7.59 -4.99
C PHE A 154 -3.37 6.79 -6.24
N LYS A 155 -3.63 7.46 -7.37
CA LYS A 155 -3.93 6.75 -8.63
C LYS A 155 -2.78 5.86 -9.08
N THR A 156 -1.55 6.38 -9.03
CA THR A 156 -0.34 5.61 -9.36
C THR A 156 -0.16 4.40 -8.44
N ASP A 157 -0.41 4.57 -7.14
CA ASP A 157 -0.35 3.47 -6.17
C ASP A 157 -1.41 2.41 -6.45
N ILE A 158 -2.65 2.80 -6.82
CA ILE A 158 -3.69 1.85 -7.23
C ILE A 158 -3.23 1.03 -8.44
N GLU A 159 -2.67 1.69 -9.47
CA GLU A 159 -2.19 1.01 -10.68
C GLU A 159 -1.05 0.03 -10.38
N TYR A 160 -0.07 0.46 -9.58
CA TYR A 160 1.03 -0.38 -9.12
C TYR A 160 0.53 -1.59 -8.32
N ILE A 161 -0.30 -1.36 -7.31
CA ILE A 161 -0.87 -2.41 -6.46
C ILE A 161 -1.68 -3.41 -7.29
N CYS A 162 -2.47 -2.94 -8.27
CA CYS A 162 -3.21 -3.85 -9.15
C CYS A 162 -2.26 -4.77 -9.92
N GLY A 163 -1.19 -4.24 -10.50
CA GLY A 163 -0.20 -5.05 -11.24
C GLY A 163 0.51 -6.08 -10.35
N GLU A 164 0.84 -5.70 -9.11
CA GLU A 164 1.44 -6.62 -8.15
C GLU A 164 0.44 -7.71 -7.71
N ILE A 165 -0.83 -7.37 -7.48
CA ILE A 165 -1.87 -8.35 -7.11
C ILE A 165 -2.10 -9.37 -8.22
N ASP A 166 -2.09 -8.95 -9.48
CA ASP A 166 -2.21 -9.87 -10.62
C ASP A 166 -1.09 -10.91 -10.64
N SER A 167 0.09 -10.54 -10.12
CA SER A 167 1.26 -11.41 -10.02
C SER A 167 1.24 -12.36 -8.81
N ILE A 168 0.28 -12.21 -7.88
CA ILE A 168 0.14 -13.12 -6.73
C ILE A 168 -0.50 -14.44 -7.20
N ASN A 169 0.03 -15.57 -6.71
CA ASN A 169 -0.60 -16.88 -6.90
C ASN A 169 -1.92 -16.98 -6.13
N ASP A 170 -2.94 -17.59 -6.73
CA ASP A 170 -4.23 -17.77 -6.07
C ASP A 170 -4.09 -18.61 -4.78
N LYS A 171 -4.96 -18.35 -3.79
CA LYS A 171 -5.04 -19.16 -2.57
C LYS A 171 -5.15 -20.63 -2.95
N GLU A 172 -4.19 -21.45 -2.50
CA GLU A 172 -4.24 -22.88 -2.75
C GLU A 172 -5.44 -23.49 -2.02
N SER A 173 -6.49 -23.83 -2.77
CA SER A 173 -7.66 -24.55 -2.28
C SER A 173 -7.43 -26.04 -2.47
N TYR A 174 -7.03 -26.71 -1.39
CA TYR A 174 -6.98 -28.17 -1.36
C TYR A 174 -8.41 -28.70 -1.19
N HIS A 175 -8.90 -29.48 -2.16
CA HIS A 175 -10.15 -30.20 -2.02
C HIS A 175 -9.84 -31.60 -1.51
N PHE A 176 -10.48 -31.98 -0.42
CA PHE A 176 -10.36 -33.32 0.16
C PHE A 176 -11.55 -34.15 -0.27
N GLN A 177 -11.30 -35.27 -0.92
CA GLN A 177 -12.35 -36.25 -1.24
C GLN A 177 -12.04 -37.55 -0.53
N VAL A 178 -13.02 -38.07 0.20
CA VAL A 178 -12.95 -39.43 0.75
C VAL A 178 -13.28 -40.38 -0.40
N LEU A 179 -12.35 -41.25 -0.78
CA LEU A 179 -12.61 -42.32 -1.75
C LEU A 179 -12.84 -43.64 -1.04
N SER A 180 -13.82 -44.38 -1.55
CA SER A 180 -14.00 -45.80 -1.24
C SER A 180 -13.17 -46.66 -2.18
N CYS A 181 -12.49 -47.66 -1.65
CA CYS A 181 -11.82 -48.65 -2.47
C CYS A 181 -12.86 -49.53 -3.18
N CYS A 182 -12.80 -49.63 -4.52
CA CYS A 182 -13.69 -50.51 -5.29
C CYS A 182 -13.46 -52.02 -5.04
N SER A 183 -12.32 -52.40 -4.45
CA SER A 183 -11.97 -53.79 -4.18
C SER A 183 -12.29 -54.23 -2.75
N CYS A 184 -11.98 -53.43 -1.74
CA CYS A 184 -12.18 -53.80 -0.33
C CYS A 184 -13.21 -52.95 0.43
N GLN A 185 -13.89 -52.02 -0.27
CA GLN A 185 -14.90 -51.09 0.29
C GLN A 185 -14.44 -50.21 1.46
N ASN A 186 -13.14 -50.21 1.78
CA ASN A 186 -12.59 -49.35 2.82
C ASN A 186 -12.71 -47.87 2.42
N THR A 187 -13.28 -47.05 3.30
CA THR A 187 -13.55 -45.61 3.12
C THR A 187 -12.52 -44.71 3.78
N GLY A 188 -11.43 -45.27 4.31
CA GLY A 188 -10.48 -44.56 5.16
C GLY A 188 -9.39 -43.75 4.45
N VAL A 189 -9.30 -43.74 3.11
CA VAL A 189 -8.19 -43.05 2.43
C VAL A 189 -8.60 -41.66 1.95
N PRO A 190 -8.03 -40.61 2.53
CA PRO A 190 -8.25 -39.26 2.06
C PRO A 190 -7.45 -38.95 0.79
N LEU A 191 -8.12 -38.49 -0.27
CA LEU A 191 -7.43 -37.91 -1.42
C LEU A 191 -7.31 -36.40 -1.25
N ILE A 192 -6.07 -35.93 -1.14
CA ILE A 192 -5.73 -34.51 -1.30
C ILE A 192 -5.70 -34.25 -2.80
N VAL A 193 -6.71 -33.58 -3.36
CA VAL A 193 -6.69 -33.18 -4.77
C VAL A 193 -5.85 -31.90 -4.87
N SER A 194 -4.62 -32.01 -5.39
CA SER A 194 -3.76 -30.84 -5.64
C SER A 194 -4.15 -30.10 -6.92
N LYS A 195 -3.81 -28.80 -6.95
CA LYS A 195 -3.83 -27.84 -8.09
C LYS A 195 -4.27 -28.42 -9.44
N SER A 196 -5.53 -28.16 -9.76
CA SER A 196 -6.18 -27.98 -11.07
C SER A 196 -5.64 -28.61 -12.36
N THR A 197 -4.92 -29.75 -12.38
CA THR A 197 -4.73 -30.56 -13.62
C THR A 197 -3.94 -31.88 -13.48
N ALA A 198 -3.41 -32.26 -12.31
CA ALA A 198 -2.66 -33.52 -12.19
C ALA A 198 -3.51 -34.63 -11.53
N PRO A 199 -3.81 -35.75 -12.21
CA PRO A 199 -4.45 -36.89 -11.58
C PRO A 199 -3.45 -37.55 -10.62
N LEU A 200 -3.62 -37.30 -9.33
CA LEU A 200 -2.90 -38.04 -8.29
C LEU A 200 -3.41 -39.47 -8.29
N LYS A 201 -2.52 -40.43 -8.61
CA LYS A 201 -2.83 -41.86 -8.45
C LYS A 201 -2.91 -42.17 -6.95
N ALA A 202 -4.09 -42.50 -6.46
CA ALA A 202 -4.28 -42.96 -5.09
C ALA A 202 -4.17 -44.48 -5.01
N ILE A 203 -3.49 -45.00 -3.99
CA ILE A 203 -3.35 -46.43 -3.71
C ILE A 203 -4.06 -46.73 -2.39
N CYS A 204 -4.85 -47.79 -2.34
CA CYS A 204 -5.51 -48.21 -1.10
C CYS A 204 -4.50 -48.83 -0.12
N GLU A 205 -4.41 -48.30 1.10
CA GLU A 205 -3.52 -48.82 2.15
C GLU A 205 -3.90 -50.23 2.63
N ASN A 206 -5.15 -50.64 2.45
CA ASN A 206 -5.64 -51.94 2.92
C ASN A 206 -5.39 -53.09 1.92
N CYS A 207 -5.54 -52.84 0.61
CA CYS A 207 -5.43 -53.89 -0.41
C CYS A 207 -4.47 -53.58 -1.56
N GLY A 208 -3.79 -52.42 -1.54
CA GLY A 208 -2.81 -52.03 -2.55
C GLY A 208 -3.39 -51.70 -3.93
N THR A 209 -4.72 -51.70 -4.10
CA THR A 209 -5.37 -51.44 -5.39
C THR A 209 -5.32 -49.95 -5.73
N THR A 210 -4.98 -49.63 -6.98
CA THR A 210 -5.04 -48.27 -7.52
C THR A 210 -6.49 -47.81 -7.63
N ILE A 211 -6.82 -46.71 -6.98
CA ILE A 211 -8.14 -46.07 -7.06
C ILE A 211 -8.13 -45.18 -8.30
N LYS A 212 -9.04 -45.44 -9.26
CA LYS A 212 -9.15 -44.64 -10.48
C LYS A 212 -9.54 -43.21 -10.11
N SER A 213 -8.76 -42.24 -10.58
CA SER A 213 -9.05 -40.80 -10.42
C SER A 213 -10.45 -40.49 -10.94
N LEU A 214 -11.23 -39.68 -10.22
CA LEU A 214 -12.40 -39.04 -10.81
C LEU A 214 -11.90 -38.11 -11.93
N SER A 215 -12.43 -38.31 -13.13
CA SER A 215 -12.32 -37.41 -14.28
C SER A 215 -13.04 -36.10 -14.02
#